data_AF-A0A3D4BZ24-F1
#
_entry.id   AF-A0A3D4BZ24-F1
#
_cell.length_a   1.000
_cell.length_b   1.000
_cell.length_c   1.000
_cell.angle_alpha   90.00
_cell.angle_beta   90.00
_cell.angle_gamma   90.00
#
_symmetry.space_group_name_H-M   'P 1'
#
loop_
_entity.id
_entity.type
_entity.pdbx_description
1 polymer ?
#
loop_
_entity_poly.entity_id
_entity_poly.type
_entity_poly.pdbx_seq_one_letter_code
_entity_poly.pdbx_strand_id
1 'polypeptide(L)'
;MKEANKYIFEVLAKFVEDKNVERPIFADAIRYITTNEREKEWLQKLKIQDTQRILPTFRTAYFEFEKQKYFVTIGSTTQLLTEREIIQKEQLNGGIFTALISELKIPVKQTTDVSFIENEIFYETEEEKIEYEFTQVKEFFEPIFVYKVQHDCVFIEGETKNKTTVNILKLSGFYITHNPQIMFLEFDKETLIIFKRLFLEGAKNIPFENLVFSLVSVYWKYAFLDIYRCIERLFSISFFEDFHKYLGIENSLSLLNFSAKIEDYTGWRPKEDAAINKLIDGSPQDAIDILQEVKSFIDSRQANTLPSKLGEVIYTIRNSIVHFRPATQLEIINVIDNEYWNKLIRASLLIIEDWYHKYDEQLNR
;
A
#
# COMPACT_ATOMS: atom_id res chain seq x y z
N MET A 1 23.33 6.50 18.16
CA MET A 1 22.78 7.38 19.22
C MET A 1 23.07 8.87 18.97
N LYS A 2 24.35 9.31 18.96
CA LYS A 2 24.70 10.72 18.73
C LYS A 2 24.26 11.20 17.34
N GLU A 3 24.53 10.42 16.30
CA GLU A 3 24.14 10.74 14.92
C GLU A 3 22.62 10.81 14.73
N ALA A 4 21.87 9.92 15.39
CA ALA A 4 20.41 9.90 15.30
C ALA A 4 19.78 11.15 15.92
N ASN A 5 20.25 11.55 17.12
CA ASN A 5 19.82 12.81 17.72
C ASN A 5 20.22 14.02 16.87
N LYS A 6 21.49 14.06 16.43
CA LYS A 6 22.00 15.11 15.55
C LYS A 6 21.11 15.29 14.32
N TYR A 7 20.75 14.20 13.65
CA TYR A 7 19.85 14.24 12.50
C TYR A 7 18.49 14.89 12.81
N ILE A 8 17.87 14.60 13.94
CA ILE A 8 16.54 15.13 14.31
C ILE A 8 16.61 16.66 14.44
N PHE A 9 17.57 17.14 15.21
CA PHE A 9 17.70 18.58 15.45
C PHE A 9 18.22 19.32 14.22
N GLU A 10 19.03 18.69 13.36
CA GLU A 10 19.39 19.23 12.05
C GLU A 10 18.17 19.39 11.13
N VAL A 11 17.27 18.41 11.11
CA VAL A 11 16.04 18.47 10.30
C VAL A 11 15.08 19.55 10.81
N LEU A 12 14.99 19.73 12.13
CA LEU A 12 14.21 20.82 12.72
C LEU A 12 14.83 22.18 12.42
N ALA A 13 16.14 22.34 12.62
CA ALA A 13 16.89 23.56 12.33
C ALA A 13 16.71 23.96 10.85
N LYS A 14 16.95 23.01 9.95
CA LYS A 14 16.77 23.22 8.50
C LYS A 14 15.33 23.62 8.15
N PHE A 15 14.32 23.00 8.76
CA PHE A 15 12.93 23.37 8.51
C PHE A 15 12.63 24.82 8.95
N VAL A 16 13.22 25.27 10.06
CA VAL A 16 13.12 26.66 10.51
C VAL A 16 13.85 27.57 9.54
N GLU A 17 15.10 27.29 9.17
CA GLU A 17 15.90 28.08 8.22
C GLU A 17 15.24 28.19 6.84
N ASP A 18 14.65 27.10 6.33
CA ASP A 18 13.97 27.07 5.03
C ASP A 18 12.68 27.92 5.03
N LYS A 19 12.05 28.14 6.20
CA LYS A 19 10.77 28.85 6.33
C LYS A 19 10.85 30.22 7.00
N ASN A 20 11.88 30.51 7.79
CA ASN A 20 12.06 31.76 8.49
C ASN A 20 13.39 32.42 8.06
N VAL A 21 13.26 33.45 7.22
CA VAL A 21 14.41 34.14 6.60
C VAL A 21 15.02 35.19 7.53
N GLU A 22 14.33 35.57 8.62
CA GLU A 22 14.65 36.82 9.34
C GLU A 22 15.22 36.64 10.76
N ARG A 23 15.10 35.45 11.38
CA ARG A 23 15.58 35.23 12.76
C ARG A 23 16.66 34.15 12.82
N PRO A 24 17.85 34.46 13.36
CA PRO A 24 18.85 33.43 13.63
C PRO A 24 18.33 32.49 14.72
N ILE A 25 18.46 31.18 14.50
CA ILE A 25 18.20 30.15 15.51
C ILE A 25 19.45 29.88 16.35
N PHE A 26 19.28 29.58 17.64
CA PHE A 26 20.40 29.25 18.53
C PHE A 26 20.78 27.76 18.42
N ALA A 27 21.32 27.34 17.27
CA ALA A 27 21.60 25.93 16.98
C ALA A 27 22.93 25.39 17.58
N ASP A 28 23.74 26.21 18.23
CA ASP A 28 25.09 25.84 18.68
C ASP A 28 25.12 24.82 19.84
N ALA A 29 24.10 24.82 20.69
CA ALA A 29 23.98 23.86 21.79
C ALA A 29 23.71 22.43 21.29
N ILE A 30 24.35 21.44 21.92
CA ILE A 30 24.13 20.02 21.61
C ILE A 30 22.79 19.57 22.19
N ARG A 31 21.85 19.26 21.30
CA ARG A 31 20.49 18.84 21.67
C ARG A 31 20.32 17.33 21.53
N TYR A 32 19.64 16.71 22.49
CA TYR A 32 19.29 15.29 22.43
C TYR A 32 18.00 14.96 23.16
N ILE A 33 17.38 13.86 22.73
CA ILE A 33 16.24 13.25 23.40
C ILE A 33 16.76 12.33 24.50
N THR A 34 16.27 12.53 25.72
CA THR A 34 16.64 11.74 26.90
C THR A 34 16.16 10.30 26.72
N THR A 35 17.02 9.34 27.09
CA THR A 35 16.71 7.91 27.00
C THR A 35 17.21 7.14 28.21
N ASN A 36 16.39 6.19 28.70
CA ASN A 36 16.83 5.20 29.69
C ASN A 36 17.65 4.06 29.06
N GLU A 37 18.21 3.16 29.87
CA GLU A 37 19.04 2.06 29.36
C GLU A 37 18.33 1.17 28.33
N ARG A 38 17.04 0.87 28.55
CA ARG A 38 16.24 0.07 27.61
C ARG A 38 16.02 0.80 26.29
N GLU A 39 15.74 2.10 26.35
CA GLU A 39 15.55 2.96 25.19
C GLU A 39 16.84 3.16 24.40
N LYS A 40 18.00 3.19 25.08
CA LYS A 40 19.30 3.19 24.40
C LYS A 40 19.51 1.91 23.59
N GLU A 41 19.06 0.75 24.09
CA GLU A 41 19.13 -0.48 23.31
C GLU A 41 18.27 -0.40 22.05
N TRP A 42 17.03 0.09 22.17
CA TRP A 42 16.17 0.37 21.03
C TRP A 42 16.88 1.23 20.00
N LEU A 43 17.44 2.37 20.44
CA LEU A 43 18.13 3.33 19.57
C LEU A 43 19.39 2.75 18.90
N GLN A 44 20.04 1.77 19.51
CA GLN A 44 21.27 1.17 18.98
C GLN A 44 21.00 -0.01 18.04
N LYS A 45 19.96 -0.81 18.34
CA LYS A 45 19.75 -2.11 17.69
C LYS A 45 18.60 -2.09 16.68
N LEU A 46 17.65 -1.14 16.77
CA LEU A 46 16.57 -1.02 15.81
C LEU A 46 17.14 -0.69 14.43
N LYS A 47 16.81 -1.54 13.45
CA LYS A 47 17.16 -1.33 12.04
C LYS A 47 15.97 -1.65 11.15
N ILE A 48 15.59 -0.69 10.32
CA ILE A 48 14.53 -0.86 9.34
C ILE A 48 14.92 -1.97 8.37
N GLN A 49 14.01 -2.93 8.17
CA GLN A 49 14.20 -4.05 7.25
C GLN A 49 13.50 -3.78 5.92
N ASP A 50 12.33 -3.14 5.95
CA ASP A 50 11.57 -2.78 4.76
C ASP A 50 10.71 -1.53 5.02
N THR A 51 10.40 -0.78 3.97
CA THR A 51 9.55 0.40 4.01
C THR A 51 8.71 0.52 2.75
N GLN A 52 7.48 1.00 2.92
CA GLN A 52 6.56 1.28 1.82
C GLN A 52 6.03 2.71 1.95
N ARG A 53 6.18 3.49 0.87
CA ARG A 53 5.58 4.82 0.78
C ARG A 53 4.27 4.71 0.02
N ILE A 54 3.16 4.84 0.74
CA ILE A 54 1.82 4.60 0.18
C ILE A 54 1.18 5.90 -0.30
N LEU A 55 1.30 6.97 0.50
CA LEU A 55 0.92 8.33 0.14
C LEU A 55 2.09 9.29 0.42
N PRO A 56 2.01 10.55 -0.03
CA PRO A 56 3.04 11.55 0.31
C PRO A 56 3.28 11.69 1.82
N THR A 57 2.21 11.64 2.63
CA THR A 57 2.24 11.77 4.09
C THR A 57 2.10 10.45 4.83
N PHE A 58 1.56 9.40 4.19
CA PHE A 58 1.38 8.09 4.82
C PHE A 58 2.41 7.07 4.31
N ARG A 59 3.17 6.48 5.24
CA ARG A 59 4.14 5.43 4.95
C ARG A 59 4.11 4.37 6.03
N THR A 60 4.57 3.18 5.68
CA THR A 60 4.71 2.06 6.59
C THR A 60 6.14 1.53 6.58
N ALA A 61 6.54 0.88 7.65
CA ALA A 61 7.84 0.22 7.76
C ALA A 61 7.74 -1.04 8.62
N TYR A 62 8.71 -1.93 8.44
CA TYR A 62 8.93 -3.07 9.32
C TYR A 62 10.37 -3.09 9.80
N PHE A 63 10.55 -3.42 11.07
CA PHE A 63 11.87 -3.64 11.66
C PHE A 63 11.85 -4.85 12.59
N GLU A 64 13.04 -5.34 12.94
CA GLU A 64 13.21 -6.41 13.93
C GLU A 64 14.01 -5.89 15.14
N PHE A 65 13.57 -6.24 16.33
CA PHE A 65 14.27 -5.95 17.58
C PHE A 65 14.10 -7.15 18.52
N GLU A 66 15.20 -7.68 19.05
CA GLU A 66 15.21 -8.86 19.94
C GLU A 66 14.46 -10.08 19.39
N LYS A 67 14.62 -10.36 18.09
CA LYS A 67 13.91 -11.44 17.37
C LYS A 67 12.39 -11.25 17.27
N GLN A 68 11.88 -10.10 17.71
CA GLN A 68 10.50 -9.70 17.52
C GLN A 68 10.37 -8.79 16.31
N LYS A 69 9.30 -8.99 15.53
CA LYS A 69 8.98 -8.16 14.38
C LYS A 69 8.00 -7.07 14.77
N TYR A 70 8.23 -5.88 14.23
CA TYR A 70 7.40 -4.71 14.47
C TYR A 70 6.99 -4.09 13.15
N PHE A 71 5.75 -3.59 13.13
CA PHE A 71 5.16 -2.82 12.05
C PHE A 71 4.96 -1.39 12.52
N VAL A 72 5.26 -0.44 11.65
CA VAL A 72 5.22 0.99 11.94
C VAL A 72 4.35 1.67 10.92
N THR A 73 3.51 2.59 11.38
CA THR A 73 2.77 3.52 10.51
C THR A 73 3.15 4.94 10.85
N ILE A 74 3.29 5.78 9.82
CA ILE A 74 3.65 7.20 9.93
C ILE A 74 2.65 8.01 9.12
N GLY A 75 2.11 9.07 9.72
CA GLY A 75 1.12 9.96 9.08
C GLY A 75 -0.33 9.47 9.17
N SER A 76 -0.59 8.41 9.94
CA SER A 76 -1.95 8.03 10.30
C SER A 76 -2.42 8.86 11.49
N THR A 77 -3.62 9.42 11.44
CA THR A 77 -4.20 10.21 12.53
C THR A 77 -4.84 9.34 13.60
N THR A 78 -5.27 8.13 13.24
CA THR A 78 -5.86 7.16 14.15
C THR A 78 -4.97 5.95 14.32
N GLN A 79 -4.79 5.53 15.56
CA GLN A 79 -4.18 4.23 15.85
C GLN A 79 -5.21 3.13 15.57
N LEU A 80 -4.77 2.05 14.92
CA LEU A 80 -5.52 0.80 14.95
C LEU A 80 -5.55 0.24 16.37
N LEU A 81 -6.70 -0.30 16.78
CA LEU A 81 -6.82 -1.08 18.01
C LEU A 81 -6.03 -2.38 17.89
N THR A 82 -5.63 -2.95 19.03
CA THR A 82 -4.93 -4.24 19.04
C THR A 82 -5.79 -5.33 18.41
N GLU A 83 -5.28 -5.93 17.33
CA GLU A 83 -5.81 -7.13 16.70
C GLU A 83 -4.98 -8.31 17.20
N ARG A 84 -5.52 -9.05 18.18
CA ARG A 84 -4.74 -9.99 19.02
C ARG A 84 -3.97 -11.05 18.24
N GLU A 85 -4.45 -11.43 17.07
CA GLU A 85 -3.86 -12.47 16.22
C GLU A 85 -2.84 -11.92 15.20
N ILE A 86 -2.81 -10.59 15.01
CA ILE A 86 -2.06 -9.95 13.93
C ILE A 86 -1.07 -8.95 14.50
N ILE A 87 -1.56 -7.89 15.14
CA ILE A 87 -0.76 -6.79 15.65
C ILE A 87 -1.23 -6.30 17.01
N GLN A 88 -0.28 -6.14 17.92
CA GLN A 88 -0.50 -5.55 19.23
C GLN A 88 0.19 -4.20 19.31
N LYS A 89 -0.52 -3.18 19.78
CA LYS A 89 0.07 -1.86 19.97
C LYS A 89 1.29 -1.94 20.91
N GLU A 90 2.39 -1.33 20.48
CA GLU A 90 3.60 -1.13 21.28
C GLU A 90 3.67 0.34 21.71
N GLN A 91 4.17 0.59 22.92
CA GLN A 91 4.30 1.96 23.41
C GLN A 91 5.51 2.64 22.77
N LEU A 92 5.26 3.75 22.08
CA LEU A 92 6.34 4.60 21.57
C LEU A 92 7.10 5.22 22.76
N ASN A 93 8.42 5.18 22.69
CA ASN A 93 9.34 5.74 23.68
C ASN A 93 10.46 6.54 22.99
N GLY A 94 11.30 7.24 23.76
CA GLY A 94 12.33 8.12 23.21
C GLY A 94 13.35 7.40 22.33
N GLY A 95 13.70 6.15 22.67
CA GLY A 95 14.62 5.33 21.88
C GLY A 95 14.05 4.92 20.53
N ILE A 96 12.83 4.39 20.53
CA ILE A 96 12.12 3.98 19.30
C ILE A 96 11.85 5.20 18.42
N PHE A 97 11.33 6.30 18.98
CA PHE A 97 11.04 7.53 18.25
C PHE A 97 12.30 8.07 17.57
N THR A 98 13.39 8.23 18.33
CA THR A 98 14.65 8.77 17.80
C THR A 98 15.22 7.89 16.67
N ALA A 99 15.15 6.57 16.84
CA ALA A 99 15.61 5.63 15.82
C ALA A 99 14.76 5.73 14.54
N LEU A 100 13.43 5.72 14.67
CA LEU A 100 12.51 5.74 13.53
C LEU A 100 12.64 7.03 12.72
N ILE A 101 12.71 8.20 13.37
CA ILE A 101 12.90 9.48 12.67
C ILE A 101 14.20 9.46 11.86
N SER A 102 15.29 8.98 12.46
CA SER A 102 16.60 8.97 11.83
C SER A 102 16.76 7.93 10.71
N GLU A 103 16.27 6.71 10.93
CA GLU A 103 16.38 5.61 9.97
C GLU A 103 15.44 5.80 8.76
N LEU A 104 14.19 6.22 9.01
CA LEU A 104 13.18 6.41 7.94
C LEU A 104 13.21 7.80 7.31
N LYS A 105 14.16 8.64 7.74
CA LYS A 105 14.32 10.03 7.31
C LYS A 105 12.99 10.78 7.32
N ILE A 106 12.29 10.72 8.45
CA ILE A 106 10.96 11.31 8.60
C ILE A 106 11.13 12.84 8.64
N PRO A 107 10.48 13.59 7.73
CA PRO A 107 10.57 15.04 7.71
C PRO A 107 9.68 15.66 8.80
N VAL A 108 9.98 16.90 9.18
CA VAL A 108 9.05 17.75 9.95
C VAL A 108 7.72 17.85 9.20
N LYS A 109 6.59 17.72 9.91
CA LYS A 109 5.28 17.86 9.25
C LYS A 109 5.12 19.28 8.73
N GLN A 110 4.55 19.41 7.54
CA GLN A 110 4.51 20.70 6.82
C GLN A 110 3.65 21.76 7.52
N THR A 111 2.69 21.32 8.34
CA THR A 111 1.76 22.16 9.10
C THR A 111 2.32 22.68 10.42
N THR A 112 3.55 22.31 10.80
CA THR A 112 4.19 22.80 12.02
C THR A 112 4.44 24.31 11.96
N ASP A 113 4.09 25.02 13.04
CA ASP A 113 4.43 26.42 13.24
C ASP A 113 5.93 26.56 13.53
N VAL A 114 6.59 27.37 12.72
CA VAL A 114 8.03 27.63 12.81
C VAL A 114 8.37 28.35 14.10
N SER A 115 7.54 29.31 14.52
CA SER A 115 7.74 30.07 15.76
C SER A 115 7.69 29.15 16.99
N PHE A 116 6.91 28.07 16.90
CA PHE A 116 6.80 27.09 17.98
C PHE A 116 8.09 26.26 18.11
N ILE A 117 8.71 25.85 16.99
CA ILE A 117 10.01 25.18 17.03
C ILE A 117 11.08 26.13 17.59
N GLU A 118 11.07 27.40 17.19
CA GLU A 118 12.03 28.40 17.69
C GLU A 118 11.95 28.56 19.21
N ASN A 119 10.74 28.79 19.73
CA ASN A 119 10.55 29.07 21.14
C ASN A 119 10.76 27.84 22.03
N GLU A 120 10.44 26.64 21.55
CA GLU A 120 10.54 25.42 22.37
C GLU A 120 11.85 24.66 22.19
N ILE A 121 12.48 24.73 21.00
CA ILE A 121 13.67 23.93 20.67
C ILE A 121 14.91 24.81 20.49
N PHE A 122 14.80 25.97 19.82
CA PHE A 122 15.96 26.81 19.50
C PHE A 122 15.99 28.13 20.27
N TYR A 123 15.46 28.14 21.50
CA TYR A 123 15.51 29.30 22.38
C TYR A 123 16.94 29.64 22.80
N GLU A 124 17.15 30.91 23.13
CA GLU A 124 18.44 31.40 23.62
C GLU A 124 18.78 30.77 24.97
N THR A 125 19.97 30.14 25.05
CA THR A 125 20.45 29.52 26.28
C THR A 125 21.97 29.62 26.37
N GLU A 126 22.48 29.66 27.60
CA GLU A 126 23.91 29.55 27.90
C GLU A 126 24.37 28.09 28.07
N GLU A 127 23.45 27.12 28.03
CA GLU A 127 23.76 25.71 28.20
C GLU A 127 24.41 25.09 26.96
N GLU A 128 25.55 24.40 27.13
CA GLU A 128 26.20 23.66 26.04
C GLU A 128 25.39 22.42 25.59
N LYS A 129 24.55 21.88 26.48
CA LYS A 129 23.76 20.67 26.25
C LYS A 129 22.35 20.85 26.75
N ILE A 130 21.38 20.58 25.89
CA ILE A 130 19.96 20.66 26.22
C ILE A 130 19.31 19.29 26.04
N GLU A 131 18.57 18.88 27.06
CA GLU A 131 17.85 17.62 27.12
C GLU A 131 16.38 17.84 26.82
N TYR A 132 15.80 16.98 25.97
CA TYR A 132 14.38 17.01 25.65
C TYR A 132 13.71 15.69 25.96
N GLU A 133 12.49 15.76 26.46
CA GLU A 133 11.58 14.60 26.47
C GLU A 133 11.08 14.35 25.05
N PHE A 134 11.02 13.09 24.64
CA PHE A 134 10.59 12.75 23.28
C PHE A 134 9.16 13.23 22.99
N THR A 135 8.33 13.37 24.03
CA THR A 135 6.96 13.88 23.91
C THR A 135 6.88 15.34 23.50
N GLN A 136 7.92 16.14 23.76
CA GLN A 136 8.01 17.53 23.29
C GLN A 136 8.37 17.53 21.80
N VAL A 137 9.37 16.73 21.42
CA VAL A 137 9.88 16.71 20.03
C VAL A 137 8.90 16.03 19.06
N LYS A 138 8.15 15.01 19.50
CA LYS A 138 7.23 14.28 18.62
C LYS A 138 6.15 15.17 17.98
N GLU A 139 5.81 16.30 18.60
CA GLU A 139 4.74 17.18 18.12
C GLU A 139 5.06 17.85 16.78
N PHE A 140 6.34 17.92 16.40
CA PHE A 140 6.80 18.52 15.15
C PHE A 140 6.80 17.54 13.96
N PHE A 141 6.53 16.26 14.19
CA PHE A 141 6.58 15.22 13.17
C PHE A 141 5.18 14.63 12.91
N GLU A 142 5.05 13.92 11.78
CA GLU A 142 3.85 13.13 11.49
C GLU A 142 3.63 12.06 12.57
N PRO A 143 2.39 11.75 12.98
CA PRO A 143 2.14 10.76 14.02
C PRO A 143 2.74 9.40 13.68
N ILE A 144 3.38 8.77 14.66
CA ILE A 144 4.02 7.46 14.53
C ILE A 144 3.33 6.47 15.45
N PHE A 145 2.86 5.35 14.89
CA PHE A 145 2.36 4.22 15.67
C PHE A 145 3.22 2.99 15.43
N VAL A 146 3.46 2.24 16.49
CA VAL A 146 4.31 1.04 16.48
C VAL A 146 3.47 -0.13 16.98
N TYR A 147 3.61 -1.26 16.29
CA TYR A 147 2.86 -2.47 16.56
C TYR A 147 3.80 -3.65 16.59
N LYS A 148 3.72 -4.46 17.64
CA LYS A 148 4.33 -5.79 17.68
C LYS A 148 3.52 -6.72 16.78
N VAL A 149 4.16 -7.31 15.79
CA VAL A 149 3.56 -8.33 14.91
C VAL A 149 3.60 -9.67 15.64
N GLN A 150 2.47 -10.38 15.69
CA GLN A 150 2.37 -11.66 16.39
C GLN A 150 3.15 -12.76 15.66
N HIS A 151 3.69 -13.73 16.40
CA HIS A 151 4.60 -14.75 15.84
C HIS A 151 3.94 -15.65 14.80
N ASP A 152 2.65 -15.97 14.98
CA ASP A 152 1.87 -16.84 14.09
C ASP A 152 1.02 -16.03 13.09
N CYS A 153 1.36 -14.76 12.90
CA CYS A 153 0.62 -13.87 12.01
C CYS A 153 0.77 -14.30 10.54
N VAL A 154 -0.35 -14.31 9.81
CA VAL A 154 -0.43 -14.66 8.37
C VAL A 154 0.45 -13.79 7.46
N PHE A 155 0.88 -12.62 7.94
CA PHE A 155 1.76 -11.72 7.19
C PHE A 155 3.25 -12.07 7.35
N ILE A 156 3.60 -13.07 8.16
CA ILE A 156 4.97 -13.55 8.28
C ILE A 156 5.22 -14.62 7.22
N GLU A 157 6.18 -14.35 6.33
CA GLU A 157 6.54 -15.22 5.21
C GLU A 157 7.98 -15.73 5.37
N GLY A 158 8.28 -16.93 4.82
CA GLY A 158 9.64 -17.44 4.61
C GLY A 158 9.92 -18.84 5.16
N GLU A 159 10.36 -19.72 4.25
CA GLU A 159 11.06 -21.01 4.50
C GLU A 159 12.41 -21.06 3.74
N THR A 160 13.22 -20.00 3.82
CA THR A 160 14.60 -20.07 3.30
C THR A 160 15.60 -19.61 4.35
N LYS A 161 16.42 -20.56 4.82
CA LYS A 161 17.52 -20.37 5.78
C LYS A 161 17.09 -19.84 7.16
N ASN A 162 15.92 -20.26 7.67
CA ASN A 162 15.38 -19.85 9.00
C ASN A 162 15.18 -18.34 9.19
N LYS A 163 15.11 -17.54 8.12
CA LYS A 163 14.80 -16.11 8.21
C LYS A 163 13.36 -15.89 7.78
N THR A 164 12.56 -15.36 8.71
CA THR A 164 11.16 -14.98 8.48
C THR A 164 11.08 -13.47 8.25
N THR A 165 10.28 -13.04 7.28
CA THR A 165 10.07 -11.63 6.91
C THR A 165 8.59 -11.27 7.06
N VAL A 166 8.26 -9.98 7.17
CA VAL A 166 6.85 -9.53 7.13
C VAL A 166 6.52 -9.08 5.71
N ASN A 167 5.42 -9.58 5.14
CA ASN A 167 4.83 -9.01 3.94
C ASN A 167 4.18 -7.67 4.28
N ILE A 168 4.99 -6.61 4.17
CA ILE A 168 4.61 -5.25 4.54
C ILE A 168 3.45 -4.72 3.69
N LEU A 169 3.33 -5.13 2.42
CA LEU A 169 2.23 -4.68 1.56
C LEU A 169 0.89 -5.26 2.02
N LYS A 170 0.83 -6.57 2.30
CA LYS A 170 -0.38 -7.22 2.82
C LYS A 170 -0.79 -6.61 4.16
N LEU A 171 0.15 -6.44 5.09
CA LEU A 171 -0.12 -5.82 6.39
C LEU A 171 -0.54 -4.35 6.27
N SER A 172 0.05 -3.60 5.33
CA SER A 172 -0.35 -2.21 5.09
C SER A 172 -1.76 -2.11 4.53
N GLY A 173 -2.11 -2.97 3.56
CA GLY A 173 -3.46 -3.06 3.02
C GLY A 173 -4.49 -3.39 4.10
N PHE A 174 -4.20 -4.41 4.93
CA PHE A 174 -5.01 -4.75 6.09
C PHE A 174 -5.15 -3.57 7.06
N TYR A 175 -4.07 -2.83 7.35
CA TYR A 175 -4.13 -1.66 8.22
C TYR A 175 -5.06 -0.57 7.65
N ILE A 176 -4.97 -0.31 6.35
CA ILE A 176 -5.80 0.70 5.65
C ILE A 176 -7.28 0.33 5.70
N THR A 177 -7.64 -0.95 5.49
CA THR A 177 -9.06 -1.37 5.54
C THR A 177 -9.71 -1.14 6.91
N HIS A 178 -8.92 -1.02 7.98
CA HIS A 178 -9.41 -0.72 9.33
C HIS A 178 -9.26 0.76 9.72
N ASN A 179 -8.71 1.60 8.86
CA ASN A 179 -8.50 3.02 9.10
C ASN A 179 -9.08 3.86 7.96
N PRO A 180 -10.42 4.09 7.95
CA PRO A 180 -11.10 4.83 6.89
C PRO A 180 -10.54 6.22 6.62
N GLN A 181 -9.89 6.87 7.60
CA GLN A 181 -9.29 8.20 7.44
C GLN A 181 -8.13 8.25 6.44
N ILE A 182 -7.57 7.10 6.06
CA ILE A 182 -6.51 6.99 5.04
C ILE A 182 -7.12 6.87 3.64
N MET A 183 -8.36 6.42 3.54
CA MET A 183 -9.06 6.21 2.27
C MET A 183 -9.82 7.49 1.88
N PHE A 184 -9.75 7.85 0.60
CA PHE A 184 -10.53 8.96 0.05
C PHE A 184 -11.87 8.49 -0.53
N LEU A 185 -11.89 7.29 -1.11
CA LEU A 185 -13.10 6.70 -1.69
C LEU A 185 -13.91 5.99 -0.60
N GLU A 186 -15.22 6.20 -0.64
CA GLU A 186 -16.18 5.57 0.28
C GLU A 186 -16.54 4.17 -0.23
N PHE A 187 -15.66 3.20 0.01
CA PHE A 187 -15.96 1.81 -0.29
C PHE A 187 -17.08 1.26 0.61
N ASP A 188 -18.03 0.55 0.02
CA ASP A 188 -19.05 -0.17 0.80
C ASP A 188 -18.43 -1.31 1.63
N LYS A 189 -19.19 -1.80 2.61
CA LYS A 189 -18.72 -2.84 3.54
C LYS A 189 -18.36 -4.13 2.81
N GLU A 190 -19.15 -4.54 1.83
CA GLU A 190 -18.94 -5.78 1.06
C GLU A 190 -17.62 -5.74 0.28
N THR A 191 -17.28 -4.60 -0.31
CA THR A 191 -16.02 -4.40 -1.02
C THR A 191 -14.83 -4.42 -0.06
N LEU A 192 -14.95 -3.75 1.10
CA LEU A 192 -13.89 -3.75 2.12
C LEU A 192 -13.66 -5.15 2.72
N ILE A 193 -14.71 -5.98 2.84
CA ILE A 193 -14.59 -7.38 3.26
C ILE A 193 -13.73 -8.16 2.28
N ILE A 194 -13.95 -8.00 0.97
CA ILE A 194 -13.16 -8.70 -0.06
C ILE A 194 -11.71 -8.21 -0.05
N PHE A 195 -11.45 -6.90 0.04
CA PHE A 195 -10.09 -6.40 0.23
C PHE A 195 -9.41 -7.02 1.45
N LYS A 196 -10.08 -7.04 2.60
CA LYS A 196 -9.55 -7.62 3.84
C LYS A 196 -9.24 -9.11 3.66
N ARG A 197 -10.14 -9.87 3.03
CA ARG A 197 -9.96 -11.30 2.73
C ARG A 197 -8.75 -11.52 1.82
N LEU A 198 -8.62 -10.74 0.74
CA LEU A 198 -7.46 -10.80 -0.15
C LEU A 198 -6.14 -10.54 0.61
N PHE A 199 -6.08 -9.55 1.49
CA PHE A 199 -4.88 -9.32 2.29
C PHE A 199 -4.60 -10.45 3.28
N LEU A 200 -5.61 -11.08 3.88
CA LEU A 200 -5.39 -12.16 4.85
C LEU A 200 -5.06 -13.50 4.17
N GLU A 201 -5.83 -13.86 3.15
CA GLU A 201 -5.93 -15.21 2.60
C GLU A 201 -5.60 -15.27 1.10
N GLY A 202 -5.39 -14.12 0.46
CA GLY A 202 -5.09 -14.05 -0.97
C GLY A 202 -3.79 -14.78 -1.34
N ALA A 203 -3.82 -15.38 -2.53
CA ALA A 203 -2.71 -16.04 -3.20
C ALA A 203 -1.42 -15.19 -3.21
N LYS A 204 -0.27 -15.86 -3.15
CA LYS A 204 1.05 -15.20 -3.02
C LYS A 204 1.38 -14.31 -4.21
N ASN A 205 0.90 -14.70 -5.39
CA ASN A 205 1.26 -14.05 -6.65
C ASN A 205 0.42 -12.83 -7.00
N ILE A 206 -0.56 -12.47 -6.16
CA ILE A 206 -1.37 -11.25 -6.32
C ILE A 206 -0.45 -10.01 -6.24
N PRO A 207 -0.58 -9.05 -7.19
CA PRO A 207 0.08 -7.73 -7.09
C PRO A 207 -0.51 -6.88 -5.95
N PHE A 208 -0.18 -7.18 -4.70
CA PHE A 208 -0.74 -6.49 -3.53
C PHE A 208 -0.46 -4.98 -3.51
N GLU A 209 0.60 -4.53 -4.16
CA GLU A 209 0.87 -3.09 -4.37
C GLU A 209 -0.29 -2.39 -5.10
N ASN A 210 -0.81 -2.99 -6.18
CA ASN A 210 -1.97 -2.45 -6.88
C ASN A 210 -3.23 -2.45 -6.01
N LEU A 211 -3.43 -3.48 -5.18
CA LEU A 211 -4.55 -3.50 -4.23
C LEU A 211 -4.43 -2.37 -3.20
N VAL A 212 -3.25 -2.17 -2.62
CA VAL A 212 -2.99 -1.08 -1.66
C VAL A 212 -3.22 0.29 -2.30
N PHE A 213 -2.70 0.53 -3.51
CA PHE A 213 -2.88 1.81 -4.19
C PHE A 213 -4.31 2.07 -4.63
N SER A 214 -5.07 1.03 -4.98
CA SER A 214 -6.49 1.18 -5.27
C SER A 214 -7.29 1.66 -4.05
N LEU A 215 -6.96 1.19 -2.84
CA LEU A 215 -7.62 1.60 -1.60
C LEU A 215 -7.40 3.07 -1.24
N VAL A 216 -6.21 3.60 -1.53
CA VAL A 216 -5.84 4.99 -1.21
C VAL A 216 -6.03 5.96 -2.38
N SER A 217 -6.59 5.47 -3.49
CA SER A 217 -6.87 6.32 -4.65
C SER A 217 -7.88 7.41 -4.30
N VAL A 218 -7.74 8.57 -4.95
CA VAL A 218 -8.68 9.71 -4.82
C VAL A 218 -9.84 9.58 -5.81
N TYR A 219 -9.68 8.84 -6.90
CA TYR A 219 -10.68 8.71 -7.95
C TYR A 219 -10.97 7.25 -8.28
N TRP A 220 -12.25 6.90 -8.41
CA TRP A 220 -12.70 5.56 -8.74
C TRP A 220 -12.05 4.99 -10.01
N LYS A 221 -11.94 5.80 -11.07
CA LYS A 221 -11.29 5.38 -12.32
C LYS A 221 -9.84 4.92 -12.12
N TYR A 222 -9.09 5.54 -11.22
CA TYR A 222 -7.70 5.15 -10.95
C TYR A 222 -7.64 3.93 -10.02
N ALA A 223 -8.55 3.84 -9.04
CA ALA A 223 -8.69 2.64 -8.23
C ALA A 223 -8.98 1.42 -9.11
N PHE A 224 -9.94 1.56 -10.03
CA PHE A 224 -10.27 0.53 -11.00
C PHE A 224 -9.09 0.18 -11.91
N LEU A 225 -8.31 1.15 -12.41
CA LEU A 225 -7.13 0.84 -13.22
C LEU A 225 -6.09 -0.01 -12.48
N ASP A 226 -5.84 0.27 -11.21
CA ASP A 226 -4.90 -0.54 -10.41
C ASP A 226 -5.43 -1.96 -10.21
N ILE A 227 -6.72 -2.12 -9.90
CA ILE A 227 -7.36 -3.43 -9.82
C ILE A 227 -7.32 -4.14 -11.19
N TYR A 228 -7.57 -3.43 -12.28
CA TYR A 228 -7.57 -4.00 -13.63
C TYR A 228 -6.19 -4.55 -14.03
N ARG A 229 -5.09 -3.89 -13.64
CA ARG A 229 -3.72 -4.39 -13.87
C ARG A 229 -3.47 -5.75 -13.24
N CYS A 230 -4.10 -6.05 -12.10
CA CYS A 230 -4.04 -7.39 -11.51
C CYS A 230 -4.69 -8.43 -12.44
N ILE A 231 -5.79 -8.09 -13.11
CA ILE A 231 -6.48 -8.94 -14.08
C ILE A 231 -5.69 -9.03 -15.40
N GLU A 232 -5.13 -7.93 -15.91
CA GLU A 232 -4.30 -7.91 -17.13
C GLU A 232 -3.15 -8.92 -17.03
N ARG A 233 -2.51 -9.01 -15.86
CA ARG A 233 -1.43 -9.97 -15.61
C ARG A 233 -1.85 -11.42 -15.81
N LEU A 234 -3.15 -11.74 -15.71
CA LEU A 234 -3.73 -13.07 -15.91
C LEU A 234 -4.06 -13.39 -17.39
N PHE A 235 -4.01 -12.41 -18.29
CA PHE A 235 -4.46 -12.59 -19.68
C PHE A 235 -3.74 -13.74 -20.37
N SER A 236 -2.42 -13.72 -20.39
CA SER A 236 -1.62 -14.73 -21.07
C SER A 236 -1.67 -16.10 -20.40
N ILE A 237 -1.84 -16.14 -19.08
CA ILE A 237 -1.92 -17.38 -18.29
C ILE A 237 -3.10 -18.22 -18.77
N SER A 238 -4.26 -17.60 -19.00
CA SER A 238 -5.45 -18.31 -19.46
C SER A 238 -5.33 -18.93 -20.87
N PHE A 239 -4.38 -18.49 -21.71
CA PHE A 239 -4.15 -19.06 -23.05
C PHE A 239 -3.04 -20.08 -23.08
N PHE A 240 -2.04 -19.90 -22.24
CA PHE A 240 -0.87 -20.76 -22.23
C PHE A 240 -1.01 -21.97 -21.33
N GLU A 241 -2.03 -22.06 -20.45
CA GLU A 241 -2.22 -23.21 -19.57
C GLU A 241 -2.18 -24.55 -20.32
N ASP A 242 -3.05 -24.73 -21.33
CA ASP A 242 -3.12 -25.99 -22.08
C ASP A 242 -1.83 -26.28 -22.86
N PHE A 243 -1.21 -25.22 -23.41
CA PHE A 243 0.04 -25.35 -24.16
C PHE A 243 1.23 -25.70 -23.26
N HIS A 244 1.30 -25.08 -22.09
CA HIS A 244 2.32 -25.32 -21.06
C HIS A 244 2.23 -26.74 -20.50
N LYS A 245 1.01 -27.22 -20.23
CA LYS A 245 0.73 -28.62 -19.85
C LYS A 245 1.09 -29.60 -20.96
N TYR A 246 0.73 -29.29 -22.21
CA TYR A 246 1.05 -30.15 -23.35
C TYR A 246 2.56 -30.32 -23.56
N LEU A 247 3.35 -29.27 -23.30
CA LEU A 247 4.81 -29.32 -23.36
C LEU A 247 5.45 -30.08 -22.18
N GLY A 248 4.70 -30.33 -21.09
CA GLY A 248 5.18 -31.07 -19.92
C GLY A 248 6.33 -30.37 -19.18
N ILE A 249 6.37 -29.03 -19.22
CA ILE A 249 7.46 -28.22 -18.65
C ILE A 249 7.12 -27.60 -17.30
N GLU A 250 6.00 -27.97 -16.67
CA GLU A 250 5.46 -27.31 -15.47
C GLU A 250 6.43 -27.34 -14.28
N ASN A 251 7.22 -28.41 -14.16
CA ASN A 251 8.21 -28.57 -13.10
C ASN A 251 9.49 -27.75 -13.33
N SER A 252 9.72 -27.26 -14.55
CA SER A 252 10.96 -26.59 -14.95
C SER A 252 10.79 -25.08 -15.13
N LEU A 253 9.58 -24.64 -15.44
CA LEU A 253 9.28 -23.26 -15.76
C LEU A 253 7.84 -22.97 -15.39
N SER A 254 7.62 -22.02 -14.48
CA SER A 254 6.27 -21.61 -14.11
C SER A 254 5.52 -21.00 -15.29
N LEU A 255 4.19 -21.05 -15.25
CA LEU A 255 3.34 -20.59 -16.33
C LEU A 255 3.53 -19.09 -16.60
N LEU A 256 3.77 -18.31 -15.54
CA LEU A 256 4.08 -16.89 -15.64
C LEU A 256 5.43 -16.65 -16.36
N ASN A 257 6.48 -17.37 -15.96
CA ASN A 257 7.80 -17.24 -16.59
C ASN A 257 7.80 -17.77 -18.03
N PHE A 258 7.02 -18.81 -18.32
CA PHE A 258 6.80 -19.31 -19.67
C PHE A 258 6.14 -18.25 -20.55
N SER A 259 5.04 -17.66 -20.08
CA SER A 259 4.36 -16.57 -20.77
C SER A 259 5.29 -15.40 -21.06
N ALA A 260 6.06 -14.94 -20.06
CA ALA A 260 7.00 -13.84 -20.23
C ALA A 260 8.05 -14.14 -21.30
N LYS A 261 8.62 -15.36 -21.30
CA LYS A 261 9.61 -15.76 -22.30
C LYS A 261 9.05 -15.83 -23.72
N ILE A 262 7.80 -16.29 -23.89
CA ILE A 262 7.15 -16.29 -25.20
C ILE A 262 6.95 -14.87 -25.70
N GLU A 263 6.46 -13.97 -24.85
CA GLU A 263 6.28 -12.56 -25.20
C GLU A 263 7.61 -11.89 -25.56
N ASP A 264 8.65 -12.07 -24.75
CA ASP A 264 9.98 -11.51 -24.99
C ASP A 264 10.61 -12.00 -26.30
N TYR A 265 10.44 -13.29 -26.62
CA TYR A 265 11.07 -13.90 -27.79
C TYR A 265 10.29 -13.67 -29.09
N THR A 266 8.95 -13.70 -29.02
CA THR A 266 8.09 -13.68 -30.22
C THR A 266 7.33 -12.38 -30.41
N GLY A 267 7.22 -11.54 -29.38
CA GLY A 267 6.30 -10.41 -29.33
C GLY A 267 4.82 -10.82 -29.28
N TRP A 268 4.52 -12.11 -29.18
CA TRP A 268 3.15 -12.60 -29.17
C TRP A 268 2.52 -12.38 -27.80
N ARG A 269 1.30 -11.85 -27.82
CA ARG A 269 0.41 -11.71 -26.67
C ARG A 269 -1.04 -12.00 -27.11
N PRO A 270 -1.89 -12.55 -26.24
CA PRO A 270 -3.29 -12.72 -26.59
C PRO A 270 -3.93 -11.34 -26.84
N LYS A 271 -4.96 -11.31 -27.70
CA LYS A 271 -5.75 -10.10 -27.86
C LYS A 271 -6.50 -9.83 -26.54
N GLU A 272 -6.40 -8.60 -26.04
CA GLU A 272 -6.90 -8.23 -24.70
C GLU A 272 -8.41 -8.49 -24.56
N ASP A 273 -9.21 -8.16 -25.58
CA ASP A 273 -10.66 -8.39 -25.64
C ASP A 273 -11.03 -9.88 -25.56
N ALA A 274 -10.30 -10.74 -26.27
CA ALA A 274 -10.49 -12.18 -26.19
C ALA A 274 -10.08 -12.73 -24.82
N ALA A 275 -8.99 -12.20 -24.24
CA ALA A 275 -8.48 -12.70 -22.98
C ALA A 275 -9.35 -12.35 -21.79
N ILE A 276 -9.80 -11.10 -21.71
CA ILE A 276 -10.69 -10.69 -20.63
C ILE A 276 -12.03 -11.42 -20.70
N ASN A 277 -12.58 -11.65 -21.90
CA ASN A 277 -13.80 -12.44 -22.05
C ASN A 277 -13.59 -13.87 -21.53
N LYS A 278 -12.47 -14.52 -21.90
CA LYS A 278 -12.15 -15.87 -21.40
C LYS A 278 -12.07 -15.93 -19.88
N LEU A 279 -11.47 -14.91 -19.24
CA LEU A 279 -11.42 -14.83 -17.79
C LEU A 279 -12.80 -14.62 -17.17
N ILE A 280 -13.58 -13.64 -17.67
CA ILE A 280 -14.89 -13.34 -17.09
C ILE A 280 -15.88 -14.50 -17.27
N ASP A 281 -15.89 -15.16 -18.44
CA ASP A 281 -16.75 -16.31 -18.71
C ASP A 281 -16.48 -17.49 -17.76
N GLY A 282 -15.25 -17.60 -17.24
CA GLY A 282 -14.85 -18.61 -16.27
C GLY A 282 -14.80 -18.12 -14.81
N SER A 283 -15.28 -16.92 -14.52
CA SER A 283 -15.24 -16.33 -13.18
C SER A 283 -16.46 -16.72 -12.33
N PRO A 284 -16.41 -16.53 -11.00
CA PRO A 284 -17.53 -16.78 -10.11
C PRO A 284 -18.82 -16.06 -10.52
N GLN A 285 -19.96 -16.72 -10.30
CA GLN A 285 -21.27 -16.22 -10.73
C GLN A 285 -21.64 -14.89 -10.05
N ASP A 286 -21.26 -14.70 -8.78
CA ASP A 286 -21.49 -13.46 -8.04
C ASP A 286 -20.76 -12.26 -8.70
N ALA A 287 -19.53 -12.44 -9.15
CA ALA A 287 -18.80 -11.43 -9.91
C ALA A 287 -19.49 -11.12 -11.24
N ILE A 288 -19.94 -12.15 -11.96
CA ILE A 288 -20.68 -12.02 -13.22
C ILE A 288 -21.98 -11.24 -13.02
N ASP A 289 -22.77 -11.57 -12.00
CA ASP A 289 -24.05 -10.92 -11.70
C ASP A 289 -23.86 -9.43 -11.40
N ILE A 290 -22.85 -9.09 -10.58
CA ILE A 290 -22.51 -7.69 -10.27
C ILE A 290 -22.09 -6.93 -11.54
N LEU A 291 -21.32 -7.55 -12.44
CA LEU A 291 -20.94 -6.92 -13.71
C LEU A 291 -22.13 -6.72 -14.64
N GLN A 292 -23.10 -7.63 -14.64
CA GLN A 292 -24.34 -7.47 -15.40
C GLN A 292 -25.17 -6.29 -14.87
N GLU A 293 -25.23 -6.09 -13.55
CA GLU A 293 -25.86 -4.91 -12.95
C GLU A 293 -25.17 -3.62 -13.41
N VAL A 294 -23.83 -3.57 -13.33
CA VAL A 294 -23.05 -2.40 -13.79
C VAL A 294 -23.30 -2.11 -15.27
N LYS A 295 -23.27 -3.14 -16.12
CA LYS A 295 -23.58 -2.98 -17.54
C LYS A 295 -24.98 -2.43 -17.76
N SER A 296 -25.98 -3.02 -17.11
CA SER A 296 -27.39 -2.65 -17.25
C SER A 296 -27.63 -1.19 -16.84
N PHE A 297 -26.97 -0.76 -15.77
CA PHE A 297 -27.01 0.63 -15.34
C PHE A 297 -26.41 1.57 -16.39
N ILE A 298 -25.23 1.26 -16.92
CA ILE A 298 -24.57 2.10 -17.92
C ILE A 298 -25.42 2.20 -19.20
N ASP A 299 -25.96 1.08 -19.67
CA ASP A 299 -26.85 1.03 -20.84
C ASP A 299 -28.10 1.88 -20.64
N SER A 300 -28.65 1.93 -19.41
CA SER A 300 -29.83 2.76 -19.11
C SER A 300 -29.60 4.26 -19.19
N ARG A 301 -28.33 4.71 -19.21
CA ARG A 301 -27.93 6.11 -19.11
C ARG A 301 -27.16 6.62 -20.33
N GLN A 302 -26.97 5.79 -21.35
CA GLN A 302 -26.29 6.17 -22.59
C GLN A 302 -27.15 5.83 -23.81
N ALA A 303 -26.93 6.59 -24.89
CA ALA A 303 -27.64 6.37 -26.15
C ALA A 303 -27.18 5.10 -26.87
N ASN A 304 -25.91 4.70 -26.69
CA ASN A 304 -25.33 3.52 -27.31
C ASN A 304 -25.27 2.38 -26.29
N THR A 305 -25.80 1.22 -26.66
CA THR A 305 -25.68 0.00 -25.87
C THR A 305 -24.23 -0.48 -25.87
N LEU A 306 -23.72 -0.83 -24.70
CA LEU A 306 -22.43 -1.47 -24.52
C LEU A 306 -22.39 -2.85 -25.19
N PRO A 307 -21.17 -3.38 -25.45
CA PRO A 307 -21.00 -4.73 -25.96
C PRO A 307 -21.75 -5.79 -25.13
N SER A 308 -22.23 -6.86 -25.78
CA SER A 308 -22.99 -7.91 -25.09
C SER A 308 -22.15 -8.68 -24.09
N LYS A 309 -20.87 -8.90 -24.40
CA LYS A 309 -19.94 -9.62 -23.52
C LYS A 309 -19.38 -8.71 -22.44
N LEU A 310 -19.42 -9.19 -21.20
CA LEU A 310 -18.97 -8.43 -20.03
C LEU A 310 -17.48 -8.08 -20.08
N GLY A 311 -16.63 -8.94 -20.65
CA GLY A 311 -15.21 -8.65 -20.80
C GLY A 311 -14.94 -7.44 -21.68
N GLU A 312 -15.67 -7.34 -22.79
CA GLU A 312 -15.63 -6.17 -23.67
C GLU A 312 -16.15 -4.90 -22.98
N VAL A 313 -17.12 -5.02 -22.06
CA VAL A 313 -17.58 -3.88 -21.24
C VAL A 313 -16.45 -3.37 -20.35
N ILE A 314 -15.82 -4.25 -19.56
CA ILE A 314 -14.71 -3.84 -18.67
C ILE A 314 -13.55 -3.25 -19.48
N TYR A 315 -13.20 -3.90 -20.60
CA TYR A 315 -12.17 -3.40 -21.52
C TYR A 315 -12.52 -2.02 -22.09
N THR A 316 -13.79 -1.79 -22.44
CA THR A 316 -14.27 -0.48 -22.92
C THR A 316 -14.13 0.58 -21.83
N ILE A 317 -14.56 0.29 -20.58
CA ILE A 317 -14.41 1.21 -19.45
C ILE A 317 -12.94 1.55 -19.25
N ARG A 318 -12.04 0.55 -19.21
CA ARG A 318 -10.60 0.76 -19.09
C ARG A 318 -10.04 1.63 -20.20
N ASN A 319 -10.42 1.35 -21.45
CA ASN A 319 -9.95 2.13 -22.59
C ASN A 319 -10.45 3.57 -22.57
N SER A 320 -11.68 3.83 -22.13
CA SER A 320 -12.18 5.19 -21.95
C SER A 320 -11.36 5.97 -20.92
N ILE A 321 -10.75 5.30 -19.93
CA ILE A 321 -9.92 5.97 -18.91
C ILE A 321 -8.53 6.30 -19.48
N VAL A 322 -7.94 5.37 -20.24
CA VAL A 322 -6.57 5.48 -20.74
C VAL A 322 -6.48 6.34 -22.00
N HIS A 323 -7.48 6.27 -22.88
CA HIS A 323 -7.45 6.92 -24.18
C HIS A 323 -8.31 8.18 -24.21
N PHE A 324 -7.65 9.34 -24.10
CA PHE A 324 -8.27 10.65 -24.33
C PHE A 324 -8.37 10.95 -25.84
N ARG A 325 -9.06 10.10 -26.63
CA ARG A 325 -9.30 10.39 -28.06
C ARG A 325 -10.58 11.20 -28.21
N PRO A 326 -10.65 12.11 -29.19
CA PRO A 326 -11.86 12.90 -29.47
C PRO A 326 -13.12 12.06 -29.75
N ALA A 327 -12.94 10.84 -30.25
CA ALA A 327 -14.03 9.90 -30.57
C ALA A 327 -14.31 8.87 -29.47
N THR A 328 -13.41 8.68 -28.50
CA THR A 328 -13.67 7.82 -27.33
C THR A 328 -14.44 8.63 -26.31
N GLN A 329 -15.72 8.30 -26.20
CA GLN A 329 -16.70 8.92 -25.32
C GLN A 329 -16.18 8.99 -23.87
N LEU A 330 -15.80 10.20 -23.44
CA LEU A 330 -15.74 10.58 -22.00
C LEU A 330 -17.08 10.35 -21.29
N GLU A 331 -18.16 10.10 -22.05
CA GLU A 331 -19.51 9.85 -21.55
C GLU A 331 -19.56 8.62 -20.63
N ILE A 332 -18.83 7.53 -20.91
CA ILE A 332 -18.94 6.30 -20.12
C ILE A 332 -18.50 6.53 -18.67
N ILE A 333 -17.33 7.12 -18.46
CA ILE A 333 -16.77 7.35 -17.12
C ILE A 333 -17.64 8.32 -16.33
N ASN A 334 -18.19 9.33 -17.01
CA ASN A 334 -19.00 10.37 -16.38
C ASN A 334 -20.41 9.87 -16.01
N VAL A 335 -20.86 8.76 -16.59
CA VAL A 335 -22.18 8.17 -16.33
C VAL A 335 -22.15 7.20 -15.14
N ILE A 336 -21.02 6.53 -14.89
CA ILE A 336 -20.88 5.61 -13.75
C ILE A 336 -20.80 6.43 -12.46
N ASP A 337 -21.75 6.23 -11.56
CA ASP A 337 -21.75 6.86 -10.24
C ASP A 337 -20.91 6.07 -9.21
N ASN A 338 -20.79 6.61 -8.00
CA ASN A 338 -19.98 6.01 -6.93
C ASN A 338 -20.41 4.58 -6.57
N GLU A 339 -21.72 4.28 -6.60
CA GLU A 339 -22.23 2.95 -6.27
C GLU A 339 -21.77 1.93 -7.32
N TYR A 340 -21.92 2.26 -8.60
CA TYR A 340 -21.55 1.36 -9.68
C TYR A 340 -20.04 1.27 -9.90
N TRP A 341 -19.28 2.31 -9.56
CA TRP A 341 -17.82 2.21 -9.46
C TRP A 341 -17.39 1.24 -8.36
N ASN A 342 -18.02 1.34 -7.19
CA ASN A 342 -17.76 0.43 -6.08
C ASN A 342 -18.10 -1.02 -6.48
N LYS A 343 -19.26 -1.28 -7.09
CA LYS A 343 -19.65 -2.59 -7.63
C LYS A 343 -18.67 -3.12 -8.67
N LEU A 344 -18.20 -2.29 -9.59
CA LEU A 344 -17.22 -2.67 -10.61
C LEU A 344 -15.90 -3.12 -9.96
N ILE A 345 -15.41 -2.38 -8.95
CA ILE A 345 -14.24 -2.78 -8.17
C ILE A 345 -14.51 -4.09 -7.44
N ARG A 346 -15.66 -4.22 -6.77
CA ARG A 346 -16.05 -5.43 -6.03
C ARG A 346 -16.01 -6.68 -6.91
N ALA A 347 -16.65 -6.64 -8.07
CA ALA A 347 -16.62 -7.75 -9.02
C ALA A 347 -15.20 -8.05 -9.50
N SER A 348 -14.42 -7.01 -9.78
CA SER A 348 -13.03 -7.18 -10.21
C SER A 348 -12.14 -7.82 -9.13
N LEU A 349 -12.39 -7.52 -7.84
CA LEU A 349 -11.69 -8.16 -6.72
C LEU A 349 -12.04 -9.64 -6.58
N LEU A 350 -13.32 -10.02 -6.79
CA LEU A 350 -13.76 -11.42 -6.80
C LEU A 350 -13.09 -12.20 -7.94
N ILE A 351 -12.97 -11.59 -9.12
CA ILE A 351 -12.24 -12.17 -10.27
C ILE A 351 -10.76 -12.38 -9.89
N ILE A 352 -10.12 -11.38 -9.29
CA ILE A 352 -8.72 -11.50 -8.85
C ILE A 352 -8.58 -12.64 -7.84
N GLU A 353 -9.45 -12.71 -6.85
CA GLU A 353 -9.40 -13.75 -5.83
C GLU A 353 -9.44 -15.16 -6.45
N ASP A 354 -10.46 -15.45 -7.25
CA ASP A 354 -10.68 -16.76 -7.85
C ASP A 354 -9.52 -17.19 -8.75
N TRP A 355 -9.14 -16.32 -9.70
CA TRP A 355 -8.13 -16.68 -10.69
C TRP A 355 -6.72 -16.78 -10.10
N TYR A 356 -6.35 -15.91 -9.15
CA TYR A 356 -5.05 -16.05 -8.51
C TYR A 356 -4.99 -17.24 -7.57
N HIS A 357 -6.07 -17.59 -6.86
CA HIS A 357 -6.11 -18.85 -6.10
C HIS A 357 -6.01 -20.07 -7.02
N LYS A 358 -6.75 -20.08 -8.13
CA LYS A 358 -6.70 -21.18 -9.12
C LYS A 358 -5.29 -21.44 -9.65
N TYR A 359 -4.51 -20.39 -9.88
CA TYR A 359 -3.18 -20.49 -10.48
C TYR A 359 -2.03 -20.33 -9.49
N ASP A 360 -2.25 -20.21 -8.18
CA ASP A 360 -1.21 -19.78 -7.23
C ASP A 360 0.07 -20.63 -7.33
N GLU A 361 -0.07 -21.95 -7.43
CA GLU A 361 1.07 -22.86 -7.60
C GLU A 361 1.80 -22.68 -8.94
N GLN A 362 1.05 -22.44 -10.02
CA GLN A 362 1.56 -22.30 -11.39
C GLN A 362 2.19 -20.92 -11.64
N LEU A 363 1.92 -19.93 -10.78
CA LEU A 363 2.45 -18.56 -10.88
C LEU A 363 3.70 -18.34 -10.04
N ASN A 364 4.05 -19.28 -9.16
CA ASN A 364 5.24 -19.20 -8.33
C ASN A 364 6.50 -18.99 -9.20
N ARG A 365 7.30 -17.99 -8.84
CA ARG A 365 8.48 -17.60 -9.61
C ARG A 365 9.67 -18.51 -9.43
#